data_AF-A0A9W3BZG2-F1
#
_entry.id   AF-A0A9W3BZG2-F1
#
_cell.length_a   1.000
_cell.length_b   1.000
_cell.length_c   1.000
_cell.angle_alpha   90.00
_cell.angle_beta   90.00
_cell.angle_gamma   90.00
#
_symmetry.space_group_name_H-M   'P 1'
#
loop_
_entity.id
_entity.type
_entity.pdbx_description
1 polymer ?
#
loop_
_entity_poly.entity_id
_entity_poly.type
_entity_poly.pdbx_seq_one_letter_code
_entity_poly.pdbx_strand_id
1 'polypeptide(L)'
;MSGVSKKEEEKSDEYSQDMTQAMGAVLTYRHELGMNYNFLRPDLIVGSCLQTPEDVDKLRKIGVKTIFCLQQDPDLEYFGVDIKSIQAYAKTFTDIEHIRCEIRDFDAFDLRMRLPAVLSTLYKAVKRNGGVTYVHCTAGMGRAPAVALTYMFWVQGYKLMDAHKILMSKRTCFPKLDAIRNATIDILTGLKKKYVTLTLKDKGFSTVEISGLDIGWGQRIPLTLDKGTGFWSLKRELPEGQFEYKYIIDGEWRHNELEPFTGPNKDGHTNNYAKVVYDPTSVDGTTRERLTKEDPELLEDERSKLIQFLETSSEAEV
;
A
#
# COMPACT_ATOMS: atom_id res chain seq x y z
N MET A 1 -34.71 8.61 4.88
CA MET A 1 -34.00 7.83 3.85
C MET A 1 -33.49 8.84 2.83
N SER A 2 -32.24 9.28 2.99
CA SER A 2 -31.59 10.15 2.01
C SER A 2 -31.33 9.32 0.76
N GLY A 3 -31.84 9.77 -0.38
CA GLY A 3 -31.58 9.13 -1.66
C GLY A 3 -30.09 9.20 -1.94
N VAL A 4 -29.40 8.08 -1.76
CA VAL A 4 -28.04 7.90 -2.25
C VAL A 4 -28.05 8.15 -3.75
N SER A 5 -27.08 8.91 -4.25
CA SER A 5 -26.92 9.13 -5.68
C SER A 5 -26.52 7.81 -6.34
N LYS A 6 -27.34 7.32 -7.28
CA LYS A 6 -27.03 6.10 -8.08
C LYS A 6 -25.63 6.15 -8.70
N LYS A 7 -25.14 7.36 -9.03
CA LYS A 7 -23.79 7.58 -9.58
C LYS A 7 -22.66 7.30 -8.58
N GLU A 8 -22.89 7.51 -7.29
CA GLU A 8 -21.92 7.19 -6.24
C GLU A 8 -21.85 5.68 -6.00
N GLU A 9 -22.99 4.99 -6.03
CA GLU A 9 -23.03 3.52 -5.94
C GLU A 9 -22.28 2.86 -7.11
N GLU A 10 -22.47 3.35 -8.34
CA GLU A 10 -21.77 2.85 -9.53
C GLU A 10 -20.23 3.02 -9.40
N LYS A 11 -19.76 4.16 -8.89
CA LYS A 11 -18.34 4.40 -8.61
C LYS A 11 -17.79 3.52 -7.49
N SER A 12 -18.57 3.34 -6.42
CA SER A 12 -18.22 2.44 -5.32
C SER A 12 -18.05 0.99 -5.80
N ASP A 13 -18.94 0.53 -6.69
CA ASP A 13 -18.89 -0.82 -7.25
C ASP A 13 -17.69 -0.99 -8.20
N GLU A 14 -17.41 -0.03 -9.08
CA GLU A 14 -16.21 -0.02 -9.94
C GLU A 14 -14.93 -0.06 -9.10
N TYR A 15 -14.78 0.84 -8.12
CA TYR A 15 -13.62 0.85 -7.23
C TYR A 15 -13.48 -0.46 -6.43
N SER A 16 -14.60 -1.06 -5.99
CA SER A 16 -14.57 -2.34 -5.27
C SER A 16 -14.13 -3.50 -6.14
N GLN A 17 -14.49 -3.49 -7.42
CA GLN A 17 -14.03 -4.48 -8.40
C GLN A 17 -12.53 -4.35 -8.65
N ASP A 18 -12.05 -3.14 -8.91
CA ASP A 18 -10.62 -2.85 -9.09
C ASP A 18 -9.81 -3.22 -7.85
N MET A 19 -10.33 -2.88 -6.66
CA MET A 19 -9.73 -3.26 -5.40
C MET A 19 -9.67 -4.78 -5.24
N THR A 20 -10.74 -5.50 -5.52
CA THR A 20 -10.75 -6.97 -5.41
C THR A 20 -9.69 -7.58 -6.32
N GLN A 21 -9.59 -7.11 -7.58
CA GLN A 21 -8.59 -7.57 -8.54
C GLN A 21 -7.15 -7.27 -8.09
N ALA A 22 -6.89 -6.04 -7.65
CA ALA A 22 -5.55 -5.60 -7.21
C ALA A 22 -5.14 -6.17 -5.84
N MET A 23 -6.10 -6.62 -5.03
CA MET A 23 -5.85 -7.15 -3.69
C MET A 23 -5.89 -8.67 -3.61
N GLY A 24 -6.54 -9.36 -4.56
CA GLY A 24 -6.74 -10.80 -4.48
C GLY A 24 -7.55 -11.23 -3.26
N ALA A 25 -8.46 -10.35 -2.81
CA ALA A 25 -9.41 -10.60 -1.75
C ALA A 25 -10.70 -9.82 -2.02
N VAL A 26 -11.85 -10.48 -1.88
CA VAL A 26 -13.18 -9.85 -1.95
C VAL A 26 -13.34 -8.82 -0.83
N LEU A 27 -13.22 -7.55 -1.21
CA LEU A 27 -13.38 -6.40 -0.33
C LEU A 27 -14.35 -5.43 -1.00
N THR A 28 -15.17 -4.75 -0.22
CA THR A 28 -16.19 -3.85 -0.75
C THR A 28 -16.11 -2.51 -0.05
N TYR A 29 -15.96 -1.45 -0.83
CA TYR A 29 -16.02 -0.08 -0.37
C TYR A 29 -17.31 0.57 -0.89
N ARG A 30 -18.02 1.25 0.01
CA ARG A 30 -19.30 1.90 -0.26
C ARG A 30 -19.19 3.35 0.20
N HIS A 31 -18.77 4.23 -0.70
CA HIS A 31 -18.52 5.64 -0.39
C HIS A 31 -19.79 6.34 0.11
N GLU A 32 -20.94 6.06 -0.48
CA GLU A 32 -22.22 6.64 -0.11
C GLU A 32 -22.67 6.37 1.34
N LEU A 33 -22.06 5.38 2.02
CA LEU A 33 -22.37 5.05 3.42
C LEU A 33 -21.59 5.92 4.41
N GLY A 34 -20.74 6.83 3.92
CA GLY A 34 -19.97 7.76 4.72
C GLY A 34 -18.65 7.20 5.24
N MET A 35 -17.93 8.06 5.95
CA MET A 35 -16.69 7.69 6.66
C MET A 35 -16.95 6.56 7.66
N ASN A 36 -16.20 5.46 7.56
CA ASN A 36 -16.23 4.32 8.48
C ASN A 36 -14.83 4.00 9.02
N TYR A 37 -14.77 3.42 10.22
CA TYR A 37 -13.49 3.14 10.88
C TYR A 37 -13.61 2.14 12.03
N ASN A 38 -12.47 1.61 12.47
CA ASN A 38 -12.38 0.72 13.63
C ASN A 38 -11.16 1.09 14.48
N PHE A 39 -11.33 1.09 15.81
CA PHE A 39 -10.21 1.16 16.74
C PHE A 39 -9.44 -0.17 16.70
N LEU A 40 -8.16 -0.10 16.37
CA LEU A 40 -7.24 -1.24 16.54
C LEU A 40 -6.72 -1.28 17.97
N ARG A 41 -6.50 -0.09 18.54
CA ARG A 41 -6.11 0.17 19.92
C ARG A 41 -6.82 1.44 20.41
N PRO A 42 -6.86 1.72 21.72
CA PRO A 42 -7.43 2.96 22.23
C PRO A 42 -6.84 4.23 21.61
N ASP A 43 -5.58 4.18 21.15
CA ASP A 43 -4.83 5.29 20.57
C ASP A 43 -4.71 5.24 19.03
N LEU A 44 -5.21 4.20 18.36
CA LEU A 44 -5.00 3.99 16.92
C LEU A 44 -6.26 3.50 16.21
N ILE A 45 -6.70 4.28 15.23
CA ILE A 45 -7.85 3.99 14.37
C ILE A 45 -7.35 3.80 12.93
N VAL A 46 -7.95 2.83 12.24
CA VAL A 46 -7.89 2.72 10.77
C VAL A 46 -9.28 2.95 10.20
N GLY A 47 -9.36 3.79 9.16
CA GLY A 47 -10.63 4.13 8.52
C GLY A 47 -10.54 4.46 7.04
N SER A 48 -11.71 4.68 6.45
CA SER A 48 -11.89 5.22 5.10
C SER A 48 -11.65 6.74 5.09
N CYS A 49 -11.71 7.36 3.92
CA CYS A 49 -11.57 8.80 3.80
C CYS A 49 -12.66 9.56 4.57
N LEU A 50 -12.27 10.74 5.07
CA LEU A 50 -13.21 11.82 5.35
C LEU A 50 -13.83 12.25 4.02
N GLN A 51 -15.10 12.66 4.05
CA GLN A 51 -15.84 13.08 2.87
C GLN A 51 -16.18 14.56 2.94
N THR A 52 -16.44 15.08 4.14
CA THR A 52 -16.81 16.48 4.35
C THR A 52 -16.07 17.10 5.55
N PRO A 53 -16.03 18.43 5.66
CA PRO A 53 -15.48 19.11 6.83
C PRO A 53 -16.07 18.63 8.17
N GLU A 54 -17.36 18.30 8.21
CA GLU A 54 -18.06 17.83 9.42
C GLU A 54 -17.53 16.47 9.93
N ASP A 55 -16.85 15.69 9.10
CA ASP A 55 -16.17 14.47 9.54
C ASP A 55 -15.01 14.78 10.50
N VAL A 56 -14.38 15.95 10.39
CA VAL A 56 -13.38 16.43 11.36
C VAL A 56 -14.00 16.54 12.75
N ASP A 57 -15.22 17.06 12.86
CA ASP A 57 -15.90 17.16 14.16
C ASP A 57 -16.23 15.78 14.74
N LYS A 58 -16.59 14.81 13.89
CA LYS A 58 -16.83 13.43 14.33
C LYS A 58 -15.57 12.82 14.92
N LEU A 59 -14.41 13.05 14.30
CA LEU A 59 -13.11 12.57 14.79
C LEU A 59 -12.66 13.30 16.06
N ARG A 60 -12.83 14.62 16.14
CA ARG A 60 -12.53 15.39 17.35
C ARG A 60 -13.35 14.92 18.55
N LYS A 61 -14.64 14.62 18.36
CA LYS A 61 -15.55 14.11 19.42
C LYS A 61 -15.06 12.80 20.05
N ILE A 62 -14.31 11.99 19.33
CA ILE A 62 -13.74 10.73 19.84
C ILE A 62 -12.27 10.86 20.24
N GLY A 63 -11.75 12.10 20.36
CA GLY A 63 -10.40 12.38 20.86
C GLY A 63 -9.29 12.21 19.82
N VAL A 64 -9.60 12.19 18.53
CA VAL A 64 -8.58 12.21 17.48
C VAL A 64 -7.84 13.54 17.50
N LYS A 65 -6.52 13.44 17.52
CA LYS A 65 -5.60 14.59 17.46
C LYS A 65 -4.76 14.63 16.18
N THR A 66 -4.69 13.52 15.46
CA THR A 66 -3.97 13.45 14.17
C THR A 66 -4.85 12.73 13.15
N ILE A 67 -5.22 13.42 12.07
CA ILE A 67 -5.80 12.84 10.86
C ILE A 67 -4.64 12.63 9.88
N PHE A 68 -4.33 11.37 9.58
CA PHE A 68 -3.19 10.99 8.75
C PHE A 68 -3.69 10.41 7.43
N CYS A 69 -3.71 11.25 6.40
CA CYS A 69 -4.28 10.99 5.08
C CYS A 69 -3.23 10.45 4.11
N LEU A 70 -3.47 9.26 3.55
CA LEU A 70 -2.57 8.60 2.59
C LEU A 70 -2.98 8.77 1.12
N GLN A 71 -4.05 9.52 0.86
CA GLN A 71 -4.63 9.64 -0.48
C GLN A 71 -3.85 10.58 -1.38
N GLN A 72 -3.77 10.22 -2.66
CA GLN A 72 -3.36 11.12 -3.74
C GLN A 72 -4.56 11.91 -4.26
N ASP A 73 -4.30 13.00 -4.97
CA ASP A 73 -5.36 13.81 -5.58
C ASP A 73 -6.30 13.02 -6.51
N PRO A 74 -5.83 12.08 -7.37
CA PRO A 74 -6.73 11.24 -8.17
C PRO A 74 -7.72 10.40 -7.35
N ASP A 75 -7.33 9.96 -6.14
CA ASP A 75 -8.23 9.20 -5.26
C ASP A 75 -9.39 10.07 -4.79
N LEU A 76 -9.10 11.33 -4.48
CA LEU A 76 -10.04 12.31 -3.96
C LEU A 76 -10.95 12.82 -5.08
N GLU A 77 -10.37 13.12 -6.25
CA GLU A 77 -11.10 13.52 -7.46
C GLU A 77 -12.09 12.45 -7.92
N TYR A 78 -11.71 11.18 -7.85
CA TYR A 78 -12.58 10.07 -8.24
C TYR A 78 -13.89 10.08 -7.43
N PHE A 79 -13.84 10.36 -6.13
CA PHE A 79 -15.03 10.45 -5.26
C PHE A 79 -15.57 11.87 -5.07
N GLY A 80 -14.95 12.90 -5.67
CA GLY A 80 -15.38 14.29 -5.51
C GLY A 80 -15.15 14.87 -4.10
N VAL A 81 -14.15 14.36 -3.37
CA VAL A 81 -13.82 14.83 -2.03
C VAL A 81 -12.99 16.12 -2.10
N ASP A 82 -13.50 17.21 -1.52
CA ASP A 82 -12.77 18.47 -1.42
C ASP A 82 -11.82 18.45 -0.21
N ILE A 83 -10.62 17.93 -0.43
CA ILE A 83 -9.58 17.85 0.61
C ILE A 83 -9.14 19.23 1.12
N LYS A 84 -9.22 20.28 0.28
CA LYS A 84 -8.81 21.64 0.67
C LYS A 84 -9.77 22.21 1.69
N SER A 85 -11.07 22.00 1.50
CA SER A 85 -12.09 22.38 2.48
C SER A 85 -11.93 21.63 3.81
N ILE A 86 -11.63 20.33 3.76
CA ILE A 86 -11.36 19.52 4.98
C ILE A 86 -10.13 20.05 5.73
N GLN A 87 -9.02 20.29 5.02
CA GLN A 87 -7.80 20.84 5.61
C GLN A 87 -8.01 22.25 6.19
N ALA A 88 -8.72 23.12 5.46
CA ALA A 88 -9.02 24.47 5.92
C ALA A 88 -9.87 24.44 7.19
N TYR A 89 -10.87 23.56 7.25
CA TYR A 89 -11.71 23.38 8.43
C TYR A 89 -10.93 22.82 9.63
N ALA A 90 -10.10 21.79 9.42
CA ALA A 90 -9.25 21.25 10.47
C ALA A 90 -8.32 22.31 11.10
N LYS A 91 -7.77 23.21 10.27
CA LYS A 91 -6.91 24.33 10.73
C LYS A 91 -7.62 25.36 11.60
N THR A 92 -8.95 25.36 11.66
CA THR A 92 -9.69 26.24 12.59
C THR A 92 -9.60 25.77 14.04
N PHE A 93 -9.12 24.55 14.29
CA PHE A 93 -8.98 23.96 15.62
C PHE A 93 -7.50 23.80 15.99
N THR A 94 -7.19 23.90 17.29
CA THR A 94 -5.83 23.76 17.82
C THR A 94 -5.55 22.38 18.42
N ASP A 95 -6.57 21.52 18.51
CA ASP A 95 -6.51 20.22 19.16
C ASP A 95 -6.47 19.03 18.19
N ILE A 96 -6.50 19.30 16.87
CA ILE A 96 -6.38 18.29 15.82
C ILE A 96 -5.50 18.81 14.68
N GLU A 97 -4.68 17.92 14.11
CA GLU A 97 -3.83 18.21 12.95
C GLU A 97 -4.22 17.29 11.79
N HIS A 98 -4.33 17.85 10.58
CA HIS A 98 -4.50 17.09 9.35
C HIS A 98 -3.18 17.04 8.58
N ILE A 99 -2.64 15.84 8.34
CA ILE A 99 -1.38 15.60 7.65
C ILE A 99 -1.67 14.76 6.40
N ARG A 100 -1.11 15.16 5.26
CA ARG A 100 -1.08 14.32 4.04
C ARG A 100 0.28 13.66 3.91
N CYS A 101 0.29 12.37 3.60
CA CYS A 101 1.50 11.62 3.32
C CYS A 101 1.19 10.56 2.28
N GLU A 102 1.34 10.94 1.02
CA GLU A 102 0.72 10.23 -0.09
C GLU A 102 1.38 8.89 -0.42
N ILE A 103 0.54 7.91 -0.78
CA ILE A 103 0.92 6.59 -1.31
C ILE A 103 -0.06 6.25 -2.44
N ARG A 104 0.44 5.82 -3.60
CA ARG A 104 -0.38 5.45 -4.77
C ARG A 104 -1.27 4.25 -4.46
N ASP A 105 -2.53 4.32 -4.88
CA ASP A 105 -3.46 3.19 -4.70
C ASP A 105 -3.14 2.03 -5.62
N PHE A 106 -3.51 0.83 -5.20
CA PHE A 106 -3.28 -0.43 -5.94
C PHE A 106 -1.83 -0.70 -6.37
N ASP A 107 -0.88 -0.13 -5.62
CA ASP A 107 0.55 -0.27 -5.88
C ASP A 107 1.30 -0.71 -4.62
N ALA A 108 1.60 -2.01 -4.54
CA ALA A 108 2.36 -2.58 -3.43
C ALA A 108 3.85 -2.17 -3.47
N PHE A 109 4.37 -1.82 -4.64
CA PHE A 109 5.74 -1.35 -4.80
C PHE A 109 5.89 0.07 -4.25
N ASP A 110 5.00 0.99 -4.64
CA ASP A 110 4.97 2.35 -4.10
C ASP A 110 4.76 2.32 -2.58
N LEU A 111 3.83 1.50 -2.08
CA LEU A 111 3.66 1.29 -0.64
C LEU A 111 4.98 0.88 0.04
N ARG A 112 5.68 -0.14 -0.47
CA ARG A 112 6.98 -0.59 0.08
C ARG A 112 7.99 0.57 0.11
N MET A 113 8.13 1.32 -0.99
CA MET A 113 9.10 2.42 -1.09
C MET A 113 8.75 3.62 -0.21
N ARG A 114 7.46 3.88 0.00
CA ARG A 114 6.96 5.04 0.77
C ARG A 114 6.89 4.77 2.27
N LEU A 115 6.65 3.54 2.70
CA LEU A 115 6.51 3.16 4.11
C LEU A 115 7.58 3.79 5.03
N PRO A 116 8.90 3.75 4.72
CA PRO A 116 9.91 4.35 5.59
C PRO A 116 9.67 5.85 5.88
N ALA A 117 9.46 6.66 4.83
CA ALA A 117 9.23 8.10 4.98
C ALA A 117 7.88 8.41 5.65
N VAL A 118 6.83 7.68 5.24
CA VAL A 118 5.48 7.81 5.80
C VAL A 118 5.48 7.52 7.30
N LEU A 119 6.16 6.46 7.72
CA LEU A 119 6.24 6.09 9.14
C LEU A 119 7.08 7.10 9.94
N SER A 120 8.09 7.73 9.35
CA SER A 120 8.83 8.80 10.04
C SER A 120 7.92 10.00 10.33
N THR A 121 7.12 10.45 9.36
CA THR A 121 6.14 11.53 9.56
C THR A 121 5.09 11.14 10.60
N LEU A 122 4.52 9.92 10.50
CA LEU A 122 3.53 9.44 11.45
C LEU A 122 4.11 9.37 12.87
N TYR A 123 5.31 8.79 13.03
CA TYR A 123 6.00 8.68 14.32
C TYR A 123 6.17 10.05 15.00
N LYS A 124 6.63 11.05 14.27
CA LYS A 124 6.82 12.41 14.81
C LYS A 124 5.49 13.09 15.13
N ALA A 125 4.49 12.95 14.26
CA ALA A 125 3.15 13.49 14.50
C ALA A 125 2.52 12.89 15.76
N VAL A 126 2.59 11.58 15.95
CA VAL A 126 2.07 10.91 17.16
C VAL A 126 2.84 11.33 18.41
N LYS A 127 4.18 11.41 18.34
CA LYS A 127 5.04 11.86 19.45
C LYS A 127 4.72 13.30 19.88
N ARG A 128 4.40 14.18 18.92
CA ARG A 128 4.05 15.58 19.15
C ARG A 128 2.62 15.76 19.67
N ASN A 129 1.65 15.11 19.03
CA ASN A 129 0.23 15.40 19.24
C ASN A 129 -0.39 14.53 20.36
N GLY A 130 0.11 13.29 20.52
CA GLY A 130 -0.49 12.27 21.38
C GLY A 130 -1.96 11.97 21.02
N GLY A 131 -2.75 11.55 22.00
CA GLY A 131 -4.18 11.27 21.81
C GLY A 131 -4.45 10.13 20.83
N VAL A 132 -5.61 10.16 20.17
CA VAL A 132 -5.99 9.14 19.19
C VAL A 132 -5.50 9.55 17.79
N THR A 133 -4.93 8.61 17.06
CA THR A 133 -4.48 8.81 15.66
C THR A 133 -5.44 8.11 14.70
N TYR A 134 -5.92 8.84 13.71
CA TYR A 134 -6.77 8.33 12.64
C TYR A 134 -5.95 8.18 11.35
N VAL A 135 -5.57 6.95 11.01
CA VAL A 135 -4.84 6.64 9.76
C VAL A 135 -5.85 6.21 8.71
N HIS A 136 -5.87 6.90 7.56
CA HIS A 136 -6.81 6.58 6.49
C HIS A 136 -6.22 6.65 5.08
N CYS A 137 -6.87 5.93 4.18
CA CYS A 137 -6.70 6.05 2.73
C CYS A 137 -8.09 6.26 2.12
N THR A 138 -8.37 5.74 0.93
CA THR A 138 -9.74 5.79 0.36
C THR A 138 -10.69 4.86 1.13
N ALA A 139 -10.51 3.54 1.02
CA ALA A 139 -11.38 2.57 1.68
C ALA A 139 -10.96 2.17 3.09
N GLY A 140 -9.74 2.50 3.52
CA GLY A 140 -9.16 1.98 4.76
C GLY A 140 -8.89 0.48 4.71
N MET A 141 -8.64 -0.08 3.52
CA MET A 141 -8.51 -1.53 3.31
C MET A 141 -7.14 -1.97 2.79
N GLY A 142 -6.27 -1.05 2.35
CA GLY A 142 -4.92 -1.36 1.85
C GLY A 142 -3.83 -0.54 2.52
N ARG A 143 -3.62 0.68 2.01
CA ARG A 143 -2.56 1.60 2.44
C ARG A 143 -2.63 1.91 3.95
N ALA A 144 -3.80 2.32 4.45
CA ALA A 144 -3.97 2.65 5.86
C ALA A 144 -3.76 1.47 6.83
N PRO A 145 -4.37 0.29 6.60
CA PRO A 145 -4.04 -0.91 7.37
C PRO A 145 -2.55 -1.25 7.34
N ALA A 146 -1.88 -1.13 6.20
CA ALA A 146 -0.45 -1.41 6.08
C ALA A 146 0.41 -0.43 6.92
N VAL A 147 0.12 0.87 6.84
CA VAL A 147 0.82 1.91 7.63
C VAL A 147 0.58 1.71 9.13
N ALA A 148 -0.66 1.49 9.55
CA ALA A 148 -1.00 1.25 10.95
C ALA A 148 -0.34 -0.04 11.50
N LEU A 149 -0.35 -1.12 10.71
CA LEU A 149 0.30 -2.38 11.07
C LEU A 149 1.82 -2.20 11.18
N THR A 150 2.43 -1.44 10.26
CA THR A 150 3.86 -1.12 10.31
C THR A 150 4.19 -0.28 11.54
N TYR A 151 3.34 0.68 11.91
CA TYR A 151 3.50 1.47 13.13
C TYR A 151 3.45 0.59 14.39
N MET A 152 2.49 -0.33 14.47
CA MET A 152 2.42 -1.30 15.58
C MET A 152 3.70 -2.15 15.66
N PHE A 153 4.21 -2.59 14.52
CA PHE A 153 5.39 -3.46 14.42
C PHE A 153 6.70 -2.74 14.79
N TRP A 154 6.97 -1.59 14.19
CA TRP A 154 8.22 -0.84 14.35
C TRP A 154 8.25 0.00 15.62
N VAL A 155 7.13 0.65 15.96
CA VAL A 155 7.08 1.67 17.02
C VAL A 155 6.49 1.12 18.32
N GLN A 156 5.37 0.40 18.25
CA GLN A 156 4.70 -0.12 19.46
C GLN A 156 5.22 -1.48 19.92
N GLY A 157 6.26 -2.01 19.27
CA GLY A 157 6.99 -3.20 19.73
C GLY A 157 6.30 -4.54 19.47
N TYR A 158 5.21 -4.58 18.70
CA TYR A 158 4.53 -5.85 18.40
C TYR A 158 5.40 -6.79 17.56
N LYS A 159 5.09 -8.09 17.59
CA LYS A 159 5.42 -9.00 16.47
C LYS A 159 4.50 -8.68 15.29
N LEU A 160 5.00 -8.82 14.06
CA LEU A 160 4.23 -8.45 12.87
C LEU A 160 2.92 -9.25 12.80
N MET A 161 2.96 -10.56 13.02
CA MET A 161 1.76 -11.38 12.90
C MET A 161 0.79 -11.22 14.08
N ASP A 162 1.26 -10.83 15.26
CA ASP A 162 0.36 -10.52 16.38
C ASP A 162 -0.38 -9.20 16.16
N ALA A 163 0.30 -8.17 15.65
CA ALA A 163 -0.38 -6.95 15.22
C ALA A 163 -1.34 -7.20 14.05
N HIS A 164 -0.98 -8.07 13.10
CA HIS A 164 -1.85 -8.47 12.00
C HIS A 164 -3.11 -9.17 12.51
N LYS A 165 -3.00 -10.12 13.46
CA LYS A 165 -4.17 -10.78 14.09
C LYS A 165 -5.10 -9.75 14.74
N ILE A 166 -4.55 -8.76 15.47
CA ILE A 166 -5.35 -7.68 16.06
C ILE A 166 -6.08 -6.91 14.97
N LEU A 167 -5.36 -6.44 13.94
CA LEU A 167 -5.95 -5.72 12.81
C LEU A 167 -7.11 -6.51 12.18
N MET A 168 -6.86 -7.75 11.79
CA MET A 168 -7.84 -8.60 11.11
C MET A 168 -9.04 -8.97 12.00
N SER A 169 -8.89 -8.95 13.33
CA SER A 169 -10.01 -9.14 14.26
C SER A 169 -10.92 -7.91 14.40
N LYS A 170 -10.45 -6.74 13.97
CA LYS A 170 -11.15 -5.45 14.11
C LYS A 170 -11.66 -4.89 12.80
N ARG A 171 -10.97 -5.17 11.69
CA ARG A 171 -11.28 -4.63 10.37
C ARG A 171 -10.89 -5.60 9.26
N THR A 172 -11.86 -6.03 8.46
CA THR A 172 -11.61 -6.78 7.23
C THR A 172 -10.88 -5.88 6.25
N CYS A 173 -9.65 -6.27 5.87
CA CYS A 173 -8.78 -5.51 4.99
C CYS A 173 -7.69 -6.41 4.39
N PHE A 174 -6.79 -5.82 3.62
CA PHE A 174 -5.64 -6.49 3.01
C PHE A 174 -4.37 -5.63 3.16
N PRO A 175 -3.64 -5.74 4.29
CA PRO A 175 -2.57 -4.83 4.70
C PRO A 175 -1.21 -5.04 4.01
N LYS A 176 -1.15 -5.81 2.91
CA LYS A 176 0.06 -5.99 2.09
C LYS A 176 1.32 -6.37 2.90
N LEU A 177 1.25 -7.49 3.65
CA LEU A 177 2.34 -7.93 4.53
C LEU A 177 3.72 -7.98 3.87
N ASP A 178 3.80 -8.37 2.60
CA ASP A 178 5.08 -8.42 1.86
C ASP A 178 5.70 -7.04 1.64
N ALA A 179 4.88 -5.98 1.46
CA ALA A 179 5.38 -4.61 1.38
C ALA A 179 5.99 -4.18 2.73
N ILE A 180 5.36 -4.55 3.84
CA ILE A 180 5.83 -4.25 5.20
C ILE A 180 7.15 -4.97 5.49
N ARG A 181 7.22 -6.28 5.21
CA ARG A 181 8.45 -7.07 5.40
C ARG A 181 9.60 -6.49 4.59
N ASN A 182 9.36 -6.22 3.30
CA ASN A 182 10.40 -5.71 2.44
C ASN A 182 10.83 -4.29 2.82
N ALA A 183 9.92 -3.38 3.20
CA ALA A 183 10.30 -2.05 3.70
C ALA A 183 11.14 -2.13 4.98
N THR A 184 10.83 -3.10 5.85
CA THR A 184 11.62 -3.37 7.07
C THR A 184 13.04 -3.82 6.70
N ILE A 185 13.16 -4.75 5.77
CA ILE A 185 14.45 -5.24 5.27
C ILE A 185 15.24 -4.11 4.59
N ASP A 186 14.57 -3.29 3.79
CA ASP A 186 15.19 -2.19 3.05
C ASP A 186 15.88 -1.18 3.98
N ILE A 187 15.29 -0.89 5.15
CA ILE A 187 15.94 -0.04 6.17
C ILE A 187 17.13 -0.76 6.80
N LEU A 188 17.00 -2.04 7.10
CA LEU A 188 18.01 -2.80 7.87
C LEU A 188 19.22 -3.24 7.05
N THR A 189 19.04 -3.53 5.76
CA THR A 189 20.09 -4.08 4.89
C THR A 189 20.38 -3.24 3.65
N GLY A 190 19.58 -2.18 3.42
CA GLY A 190 19.70 -1.31 2.26
C GLY A 190 19.03 -1.86 1.00
N LEU A 191 18.78 -0.97 0.04
CA LEU A 191 18.17 -1.30 -1.25
C LEU A 191 19.24 -1.67 -2.28
N LYS A 192 19.30 -2.94 -2.67
CA LYS A 192 20.15 -3.44 -3.76
C LYS A 192 19.28 -3.74 -4.98
N LYS A 193 19.58 -3.12 -6.14
CA LYS A 193 18.81 -3.29 -7.38
C LYS A 193 19.59 -3.92 -8.52
N LYS A 194 18.93 -4.80 -9.27
CA LYS A 194 19.48 -5.42 -10.48
C LYS A 194 18.48 -5.42 -11.62
N TYR A 195 19.02 -5.54 -12.83
CA TYR A 195 18.20 -5.64 -14.02
C TYR A 195 17.51 -7.01 -14.11
N VAL A 196 16.21 -6.96 -14.38
CA VAL A 196 15.37 -8.09 -14.76
C VAL A 196 14.87 -7.82 -16.18
N THR A 197 14.93 -8.84 -17.02
CA THR A 197 14.35 -8.80 -18.37
C THR A 197 13.16 -9.75 -18.41
N LEU A 198 11.99 -9.21 -18.73
CA LEU A 198 10.76 -9.96 -18.96
C LEU A 198 10.57 -10.11 -20.46
N THR A 199 10.13 -11.28 -20.92
CA THR A 199 10.04 -11.55 -22.36
C THR A 199 8.81 -12.36 -22.72
N LEU A 200 8.17 -11.97 -23.82
CA LEU A 200 7.03 -12.68 -24.39
C LEU A 200 7.29 -12.98 -25.87
N LYS A 201 7.14 -14.25 -26.26
CA LYS A 201 7.28 -14.67 -27.66
C LYS A 201 6.16 -14.06 -28.49
N ASP A 202 6.51 -13.41 -29.59
CA ASP A 202 5.52 -12.83 -30.50
C ASP A 202 4.70 -13.92 -31.21
N LYS A 203 3.41 -13.63 -31.41
CA LYS A 203 2.47 -14.46 -32.20
C LYS A 203 1.67 -13.60 -33.18
N GLY A 204 2.23 -12.47 -33.62
CA GLY A 204 1.54 -11.48 -34.44
C GLY A 204 0.71 -10.50 -33.61
N PHE A 205 1.16 -10.17 -32.41
CA PHE A 205 0.48 -9.20 -31.54
C PHE A 205 0.67 -7.77 -32.06
N SER A 206 -0.30 -6.92 -31.83
CA SER A 206 -0.20 -5.49 -32.17
C SER A 206 0.39 -4.69 -31.01
N THR A 207 -0.04 -4.98 -29.79
CA THR A 207 0.48 -4.37 -28.56
C THR A 207 0.73 -5.41 -27.47
N VAL A 208 1.80 -5.21 -26.73
CA VAL A 208 2.11 -5.98 -25.52
C VAL A 208 2.52 -5.00 -24.43
N GLU A 209 1.82 -5.03 -23.31
CA GLU A 209 2.09 -4.21 -22.14
C GLU A 209 2.19 -5.09 -20.89
N ILE A 210 2.74 -4.55 -19.81
CA ILE A 210 2.72 -5.15 -18.47
C ILE A 210 2.05 -4.20 -17.49
N SER A 211 1.32 -4.76 -16.52
CA SER A 211 0.81 -4.07 -15.33
C SER A 211 1.22 -4.83 -14.05
N GLY A 212 1.19 -4.15 -12.90
CA GLY A 212 1.73 -4.63 -11.63
C GLY A 212 3.21 -4.26 -11.48
N LEU A 213 4.06 -5.25 -11.22
CA LEU A 213 5.51 -5.11 -11.11
C LEU A 213 5.93 -3.99 -10.15
N ASP A 214 6.69 -3.01 -10.63
CA ASP A 214 7.14 -1.82 -9.89
C ASP A 214 6.37 -0.53 -10.24
N ILE A 215 5.24 -0.67 -10.95
CA ILE A 215 4.44 0.47 -11.41
C ILE A 215 3.01 0.48 -10.85
N GLY A 216 2.54 -0.63 -10.29
CA GLY A 216 1.17 -0.78 -9.77
C GLY A 216 0.18 -1.36 -10.79
N TRP A 217 -0.97 -1.81 -10.30
CA TRP A 217 -2.00 -2.45 -11.14
C TRP A 217 -2.85 -1.45 -11.95
N GLY A 218 -2.81 -0.17 -11.58
CA GLY A 218 -3.48 0.90 -12.33
C GLY A 218 -2.67 1.45 -13.50
N GLN A 219 -1.43 0.98 -13.67
CA GLN A 219 -0.47 1.50 -14.63
C GLN A 219 -0.10 0.43 -15.65
N ARG A 220 0.34 0.85 -16.84
CA ARG A 220 0.78 -0.03 -17.93
C ARG A 220 2.09 0.46 -18.51
N ILE A 221 2.97 -0.46 -18.84
CA ILE A 221 4.23 -0.18 -19.53
C ILE A 221 4.32 -1.02 -20.81
N PRO A 222 4.53 -0.40 -21.99
CA PRO A 222 4.65 -1.14 -23.23
C PRO A 222 5.98 -1.90 -23.31
N LEU A 223 5.95 -3.08 -23.91
CA LEU A 223 7.13 -3.85 -24.30
C LEU A 223 7.61 -3.42 -25.68
N THR A 224 8.89 -3.68 -25.96
CA THR A 224 9.47 -3.45 -27.30
C THR A 224 9.64 -4.79 -28.03
N LEU A 225 9.09 -4.90 -29.24
CA LEU A 225 9.31 -6.03 -30.13
C LEU A 225 10.68 -5.93 -30.80
N ASP A 226 11.54 -6.91 -30.55
CA ASP A 226 12.70 -7.17 -31.38
C ASP A 226 12.31 -8.10 -32.53
N LYS A 227 12.22 -7.53 -33.74
CA LYS A 227 11.86 -8.27 -34.96
C LYS A 227 12.92 -9.30 -35.38
N GLY A 228 14.17 -9.15 -34.95
CA GLY A 228 15.24 -10.09 -35.25
C GLY A 228 15.09 -11.39 -34.46
N THR A 229 14.61 -11.30 -33.22
CA THR A 229 14.42 -12.46 -32.33
C THR A 229 12.97 -12.96 -32.27
N GLY A 230 12.00 -12.12 -32.61
CA GLY A 230 10.57 -12.43 -32.48
C GLY A 230 10.07 -12.38 -31.04
N PHE A 231 10.70 -11.56 -30.19
CA PHE A 231 10.34 -11.41 -28.78
C PHE A 231 10.01 -9.96 -28.43
N TRP A 232 8.94 -9.81 -27.67
CA TRP A 232 8.65 -8.60 -26.90
C TRP A 232 9.50 -8.64 -25.62
N SER A 233 10.12 -7.52 -25.26
CA SER A 233 10.94 -7.45 -24.05
C SER A 233 10.74 -6.15 -23.26
N LEU A 234 10.89 -6.27 -21.94
CA LEU A 234 10.96 -5.15 -21.00
C LEU A 234 12.13 -5.38 -20.04
N LYS A 235 13.01 -4.39 -19.93
CA LYS A 235 14.11 -4.38 -18.96
C LYS A 235 13.78 -3.41 -17.83
N ARG A 236 13.79 -3.89 -16.58
CA ARG A 236 13.53 -3.10 -15.36
C ARG A 236 14.64 -3.27 -14.35
N GLU A 237 14.96 -2.23 -13.61
CA GLU A 237 15.87 -2.30 -12.48
C GLU A 237 15.04 -2.44 -11.19
N LEU A 238 15.08 -3.62 -10.57
CA LEU A 238 14.23 -3.98 -9.44
C LEU A 238 15.06 -4.28 -8.19
N PRO A 239 14.59 -3.89 -6.98
CA PRO A 239 15.21 -4.32 -5.74
C PRO A 239 14.91 -5.80 -5.45
N GLU A 240 15.57 -6.38 -4.45
CA GLU A 240 15.23 -7.72 -3.99
C GLU A 240 13.76 -7.85 -3.55
N GLY A 241 13.13 -8.96 -3.90
CA GLY A 241 11.72 -9.21 -3.63
C GLY A 241 11.07 -10.11 -4.68
N GLN A 242 9.77 -10.30 -4.52
CA GLN A 242 8.91 -10.96 -5.50
C GLN A 242 7.88 -9.94 -5.97
N PHE A 243 7.82 -9.72 -7.28
CA PHE A 243 6.96 -8.71 -7.90
C PHE A 243 5.98 -9.41 -8.83
N GLU A 244 4.70 -9.42 -8.47
CA GLU A 244 3.66 -9.95 -9.33
C GLU A 244 3.36 -8.98 -10.47
N TYR A 245 3.10 -9.51 -11.64
CA TYR A 245 2.76 -8.73 -12.83
C TYR A 245 1.89 -9.56 -13.78
N LYS A 246 1.31 -8.90 -14.77
CA LYS A 246 0.51 -9.58 -15.80
C LYS A 246 0.62 -8.85 -17.13
N TYR A 247 0.55 -9.61 -18.22
CA TYR A 247 0.58 -9.04 -19.56
C TYR A 247 -0.80 -8.53 -19.96
N ILE A 248 -0.80 -7.50 -20.80
CA ILE A 248 -1.97 -7.02 -21.53
C ILE A 248 -1.59 -7.11 -23.00
N ILE A 249 -2.16 -8.08 -23.71
CA ILE A 249 -1.85 -8.38 -25.11
C ILE A 249 -3.07 -8.00 -25.93
N ASP A 250 -2.92 -7.04 -26.83
CA ASP A 250 -4.02 -6.50 -27.64
C ASP A 250 -5.25 -6.10 -26.81
N GLY A 251 -5.00 -5.56 -25.59
CA GLY A 251 -6.02 -5.12 -24.64
C GLY A 251 -6.53 -6.21 -23.68
N GLU A 252 -6.10 -7.46 -23.83
CA GLU A 252 -6.54 -8.58 -22.99
C GLU A 252 -5.52 -8.98 -21.92
N TRP A 253 -5.99 -9.09 -20.67
CA TRP A 253 -5.18 -9.55 -19.54
C TRP A 253 -4.84 -11.03 -19.66
N ARG A 254 -3.55 -11.36 -19.74
CA ARG A 254 -3.04 -12.73 -19.89
C ARG A 254 -1.81 -12.93 -19.01
N HIS A 255 -1.67 -14.13 -18.46
CA HIS A 255 -0.40 -14.55 -17.88
C HIS A 255 0.37 -15.36 -18.93
N ASN A 256 1.70 -15.30 -18.87
CA ASN A 256 2.58 -16.09 -19.70
C ASN A 256 2.85 -17.44 -19.01
N GLU A 257 2.42 -18.53 -19.63
CA GLU A 257 2.62 -19.90 -19.12
C GLU A 257 4.10 -20.33 -19.13
N LEU A 258 4.96 -19.61 -19.85
CA LEU A 258 6.40 -19.90 -19.94
C LEU A 258 7.25 -19.15 -18.91
N GLU A 259 6.66 -18.20 -18.17
CA GLU A 259 7.32 -17.48 -17.07
C GLU A 259 6.75 -17.94 -15.73
N PRO A 260 7.47 -17.79 -14.61
CA PRO A 260 6.94 -18.13 -13.29
C PRO A 260 5.63 -17.39 -13.00
N PHE A 261 4.66 -18.10 -12.42
CA PHE A 261 3.36 -17.54 -12.06
C PHE A 261 2.85 -18.06 -10.70
N THR A 262 2.00 -17.28 -10.06
CA THR A 262 1.25 -17.60 -8.84
C THR A 262 -0.23 -17.75 -9.16
N GLY A 263 -0.91 -18.59 -8.38
CA GLY A 263 -2.37 -18.70 -8.40
C GLY A 263 -2.90 -20.01 -9.00
N PRO A 264 -4.23 -20.09 -9.21
CA PRO A 264 -5.20 -19.01 -9.01
C PRO A 264 -5.30 -18.56 -7.54
N ASN A 265 -5.41 -17.26 -7.30
CA ASN A 265 -5.75 -16.73 -5.98
C ASN A 265 -7.24 -17.02 -5.64
N LYS A 266 -7.72 -16.54 -4.48
CA LYS A 266 -9.10 -16.80 -4.03
C LYS A 266 -10.18 -16.31 -5.02
N ASP A 267 -9.82 -15.36 -5.89
CA ASP A 267 -10.70 -14.75 -6.87
C ASP A 267 -10.48 -15.33 -8.29
N GLY A 268 -9.70 -16.41 -8.42
CA GLY A 268 -9.44 -17.08 -9.69
C GLY A 268 -8.36 -16.40 -10.55
N HIS A 269 -7.67 -15.39 -10.03
CA HIS A 269 -6.64 -14.68 -10.78
C HIS A 269 -5.28 -15.36 -10.68
N THR A 270 -4.66 -15.60 -11.83
CA THR A 270 -3.26 -16.03 -11.99
C THR A 270 -2.42 -14.84 -12.44
N ASN A 271 -1.28 -14.63 -11.79
CA ASN A 271 -0.32 -13.56 -12.10
C ASN A 271 1.06 -14.17 -12.38
N ASN A 272 1.82 -13.60 -13.30
CA ASN A 272 3.25 -13.89 -13.36
C ASN A 272 3.98 -13.25 -12.17
N TYR A 273 5.20 -13.70 -11.87
CA TYR A 273 6.05 -13.01 -10.91
C TYR A 273 7.52 -12.98 -11.31
N ALA A 274 8.20 -11.89 -10.95
CA ALA A 274 9.64 -11.74 -11.05
C ALA A 274 10.25 -11.86 -9.65
N LYS A 275 11.13 -12.85 -9.43
CA LYS A 275 11.84 -13.04 -8.17
C LYS A 275 13.28 -12.54 -8.28
N VAL A 276 13.62 -11.55 -7.45
CA VAL A 276 14.91 -10.88 -7.43
C VAL A 276 15.63 -11.24 -6.13
N VAL A 277 16.73 -11.97 -6.24
CA VAL A 277 17.56 -12.44 -5.10
C VAL A 277 19.02 -12.13 -5.36
N TYR A 278 19.76 -11.55 -4.40
CA TYR A 278 21.21 -11.37 -4.50
C TYR A 278 21.95 -12.63 -4.04
N ASP A 279 22.71 -12.53 -2.96
CA ASP A 279 23.50 -13.59 -2.36
C ASP A 279 22.83 -14.00 -1.04
N PRO A 280 22.07 -15.11 -1.03
CA PRO A 280 21.44 -15.63 0.19
C PRO A 280 22.45 -15.99 1.29
N THR A 281 23.71 -16.26 0.92
CA THR A 281 24.76 -16.68 1.86
C THR A 281 25.46 -15.52 2.55
N SER A 282 25.25 -14.30 2.05
CA SER A 282 25.74 -13.08 2.70
C SER A 282 25.00 -12.80 4.02
N VAL A 283 25.60 -11.94 4.86
CA VAL A 283 24.96 -11.48 6.12
C VAL A 283 23.59 -10.84 5.82
N ASP A 284 23.52 -9.97 4.82
CA ASP A 284 22.27 -9.32 4.41
C ASP A 284 21.26 -10.32 3.83
N GLY A 285 21.73 -11.32 3.08
CA GLY A 285 20.91 -12.40 2.53
C GLY A 285 20.27 -13.25 3.62
N THR A 286 21.05 -13.62 4.63
CA THR A 286 20.55 -14.37 5.81
C THR A 286 19.52 -13.54 6.59
N THR A 287 19.76 -12.23 6.76
CA THR A 287 18.80 -11.31 7.39
C THR A 287 17.51 -11.22 6.58
N ARG A 288 17.60 -11.08 5.24
CA ARG A 288 16.43 -11.09 4.34
C ARG A 288 15.66 -12.41 4.44
N GLU A 289 16.33 -13.55 4.48
CA GLU A 289 15.67 -14.85 4.62
C GLU A 289 14.87 -14.93 5.92
N ARG A 290 15.46 -14.50 7.05
CA ARG A 290 14.74 -14.46 8.34
C ARG A 290 13.54 -13.52 8.30
N LEU A 291 13.71 -12.32 7.76
CA LEU A 291 12.69 -11.26 7.79
C LEU A 291 11.60 -11.41 6.70
N THR A 292 11.78 -12.30 5.72
CA THR A 292 10.75 -12.65 4.73
C THR A 292 9.81 -13.77 5.20
N LYS A 293 10.11 -14.43 6.33
CA LYS A 293 9.23 -15.44 6.94
C LYS A 293 7.88 -14.84 7.35
N GLU A 294 6.90 -15.72 7.57
CA GLU A 294 5.53 -15.32 7.92
C GLU A 294 5.49 -14.40 9.14
N ASP A 295 6.12 -14.81 10.25
CA ASP A 295 6.30 -14.00 11.46
C ASP A 295 7.79 -13.65 11.65
N PRO A 296 8.26 -12.54 11.07
CA PRO A 296 9.66 -12.15 11.17
C PRO A 296 9.98 -11.67 12.59
N GLU A 297 10.99 -12.27 13.21
CA GLU A 297 11.51 -11.82 14.50
C GLU A 297 12.59 -10.74 14.29
N LEU A 298 12.30 -9.53 14.78
CA LEU A 298 13.27 -8.44 14.88
C LEU A 298 14.13 -8.63 16.13
N LEU A 299 15.43 -8.52 15.95
CA LEU A 299 16.39 -8.42 17.04
C LEU A 299 16.32 -7.02 17.69
N GLU A 300 16.76 -6.90 18.93
CA GLU A 300 16.71 -5.61 19.66
C GLU A 300 17.55 -4.51 18.99
N ASP A 301 18.69 -4.86 18.38
CA ASP A 301 19.50 -3.89 17.62
C ASP A 301 18.79 -3.47 16.32
N GLU A 302 18.07 -4.37 15.67
CA GLU A 302 17.24 -4.07 14.49
C GLU A 302 16.07 -3.15 14.84
N ARG A 303 15.40 -3.40 15.97
CA ARG A 303 14.37 -2.50 16.51
C ARG A 303 14.94 -1.10 16.77
N SER A 304 16.12 -1.05 17.39
CA SER A 304 16.81 0.21 17.66
C SER A 304 17.16 0.97 16.37
N LYS A 305 17.64 0.26 15.33
CA LYS A 305 17.92 0.85 14.00
C LYS A 305 16.66 1.42 13.33
N LEU A 306 15.53 0.71 13.42
CA LEU A 306 14.26 1.21 12.90
C LEU A 306 13.84 2.49 13.60
N ILE A 307 13.89 2.54 14.94
CA ILE A 307 13.57 3.78 15.69
C ILE A 307 14.53 4.92 15.35
N GLN A 308 15.84 4.65 15.30
CA GLN A 308 16.85 5.63 14.91
C GLN A 308 16.58 6.21 13.51
N PHE A 309 16.20 5.35 12.56
CA PHE A 309 15.80 5.79 11.22
C PHE A 309 14.59 6.73 11.28
N LEU A 310 13.56 6.41 12.06
CA LEU A 310 12.35 7.26 12.19
C LEU A 310 12.65 8.62 12.83
N GLU A 311 13.56 8.67 13.79
CA GLU A 311 13.98 9.90 14.47
C GLU A 311 14.83 10.82 13.57
N THR A 312 15.71 10.25 12.75
CA THR A 312 16.71 11.01 11.97
C THR A 312 16.28 11.35 10.55
N SER A 313 15.37 10.57 9.95
CA SER A 313 14.89 10.84 8.60
C SER A 313 14.14 12.16 8.55
N SER A 314 14.16 12.87 7.42
CA SER A 314 13.27 14.01 7.20
C SER A 314 11.80 13.55 7.22
N GLU A 315 10.88 14.42 7.67
CA GLU A 315 9.46 14.19 7.40
C GLU A 315 9.25 14.10 5.87
N ALA A 316 8.39 13.19 5.41
CA ALA A 316 7.98 13.18 4.01
C ALA A 316 7.45 14.56 3.62
N GLU A 317 7.72 15.01 2.39
CA GLU A 317 7.10 16.24 1.88
C GLU A 317 5.57 16.13 2.03
N VAL A 318 5.00 17.04 2.83
CA VAL A 318 3.57 17.15 3.17
C VAL A 318 2.91 18.18 2.27
#